data_AF-A0A1A8ZKW2-F1
#
_entry.id   AF-A0A1A8ZKW2-F1
#
_cell.length_a   1.000
_cell.length_b   1.000
_cell.length_c   1.000
_cell.angle_alpha   90.00
_cell.angle_beta   90.00
_cell.angle_gamma   90.00
#
_symmetry.space_group_name_H-M   'P 1'
#
loop_
_entity.id
_entity.type
_entity.pdbx_description
1 polymer ?
#
loop_
_entity_poly.entity_id
_entity_poly.type
_entity_poly.pdbx_seq_one_letter_code
_entity_poly.pdbx_strand_id
1 'polypeptide(L)'
;MPKSQGALVRKLLILALVGLAAQLVDGALGMAYGLTSSTLLLFAGVAPAAASASVHLAEIGTTLAAGLSHWRFGNVDWRVVARIAVPGAVGAFAGATFLSAISTEAAAPWMAAILFSLGAYLLVRFSRPLRANRAAGGLRTRFLAPLGLVAGFIDATGGGGWGPVATPALLVSGRLEPRRVIGSVDTAEFVVAGAASIGFLIGLGTEGFLLSTVLALLAGGLVAAPVAAWLVRIVPAQLLGAVIGGVIVLTNARILLRAGELTGPAPTLVYGVLGVGWLTALVLAGRALRRARHARAVAEAALAAGPSSPVAVPASPAAGPSSPVAVSASPAAAAPAPSARGAGERAHGLAAVEG
;
A
#
# COMPACT_ATOMS: atom_id res chain seq x y z
N MET A 1 17.74 26.84 -34.17
CA MET A 1 16.57 26.14 -33.58
C MET A 1 16.70 24.61 -33.34
N PRO A 2 17.80 23.87 -33.64
CA PRO A 2 17.86 22.43 -33.32
C PRO A 2 18.21 22.10 -31.84
N LYS A 3 18.90 23.01 -31.13
CA LYS A 3 19.32 22.78 -29.73
C LYS A 3 18.15 22.73 -28.73
N SER A 4 17.07 23.49 -28.96
CA SER A 4 15.89 23.49 -28.07
C SER A 4 15.02 22.25 -28.24
N GLN A 5 14.86 21.76 -29.47
CA GLN A 5 14.14 20.51 -29.74
C GLN A 5 14.86 19.31 -29.12
N GLY A 6 16.19 19.23 -29.22
CA GLY A 6 16.97 18.17 -28.58
C GLY A 6 16.86 18.18 -27.04
N ALA A 7 16.74 19.37 -26.42
CA ALA A 7 16.52 19.49 -24.99
C ALA A 7 15.13 19.03 -24.56
N LEU A 8 14.10 19.34 -25.34
CA LEU A 8 12.73 18.91 -25.09
C LEU A 8 12.59 17.38 -25.22
N VAL A 9 13.08 16.79 -26.30
CA VAL A 9 13.05 15.33 -26.51
C VAL A 9 13.75 14.61 -25.37
N ARG A 10 14.94 15.07 -24.96
CA ARG A 10 15.66 14.49 -23.82
C ARG A 10 14.84 14.56 -22.53
N LYS A 11 14.17 15.69 -22.25
CA LYS A 11 13.31 15.85 -21.07
C LYS A 11 12.15 14.85 -21.10
N LEU A 12 11.48 14.69 -22.24
CA LEU A 12 10.37 13.74 -22.38
C LEU A 12 10.83 12.28 -22.26
N LEU A 13 11.99 11.94 -22.81
CA LEU A 13 12.58 10.60 -22.64
C LEU A 13 12.89 10.31 -21.16
N ILE A 14 13.47 11.27 -20.43
CA ILE A 14 13.70 11.13 -18.99
C ILE A 14 12.37 10.92 -18.25
N LEU A 15 11.35 11.72 -18.56
CA LEU A 15 10.03 11.56 -17.95
C LEU A 15 9.38 10.22 -18.28
N ALA A 16 9.54 9.71 -19.50
CA ALA A 16 9.06 8.38 -19.85
C ALA A 16 9.79 7.28 -19.08
N LEU A 17 11.10 7.38 -18.91
CA LEU A 17 11.87 6.43 -18.08
C LEU A 17 11.46 6.51 -16.60
N VAL A 18 11.14 7.70 -16.11
CA VAL A 18 10.57 7.91 -14.78
C VAL A 18 9.22 7.21 -14.66
N GLY A 19 8.29 7.44 -15.59
CA GLY A 19 6.98 6.78 -15.59
C GLY A 19 7.09 5.26 -15.67
N LEU A 20 8.05 4.74 -16.46
CA LEU A 20 8.36 3.31 -16.54
C LEU A 20 8.85 2.78 -15.19
N ALA A 21 9.85 3.42 -14.56
CA ALA A 21 10.38 2.99 -13.28
C ALA A 21 9.33 3.09 -12.17
N ALA A 22 8.58 4.19 -12.15
CA ALA A 22 7.50 4.45 -11.22
C ALA A 22 6.43 3.35 -11.31
N GLN A 23 5.98 2.99 -12.52
CA GLN A 23 4.96 1.95 -12.70
C GLN A 23 5.48 0.53 -12.42
N LEU A 24 6.77 0.25 -12.69
CA LEU A 24 7.36 -1.02 -12.31
C LEU A 24 7.32 -1.23 -10.79
N VAL A 25 7.62 -0.19 -10.02
CA VAL A 25 7.48 -0.23 -8.56
C VAL A 25 6.02 -0.36 -8.19
N ASP A 26 5.17 0.46 -8.79
CA ASP A 26 3.76 0.56 -8.44
C ASP A 26 3.00 -0.74 -8.66
N GLY A 27 3.04 -1.32 -9.85
CA GLY A 27 2.38 -2.62 -10.07
C GLY A 27 3.03 -3.78 -9.30
N ALA A 28 4.32 -3.70 -8.97
CA ALA A 28 4.99 -4.77 -8.21
C ALA A 28 4.79 -4.67 -6.70
N LEU A 29 4.54 -3.47 -6.16
CA LEU A 29 4.47 -3.20 -4.72
C LEU A 29 3.12 -2.63 -4.26
N GLY A 30 2.26 -2.22 -5.19
CA GLY A 30 0.99 -1.51 -4.98
C GLY A 30 1.20 -0.10 -4.45
N MET A 31 2.24 0.59 -4.91
CA MET A 31 2.62 1.91 -4.40
C MET A 31 3.71 2.64 -5.20
N ALA A 32 3.71 3.97 -5.03
CA ALA A 32 4.80 4.91 -5.31
C ALA A 32 4.94 5.40 -6.76
N TYR A 33 3.97 5.14 -7.65
CA TYR A 33 3.94 5.84 -8.94
C TYR A 33 3.87 7.36 -8.73
N GLY A 34 2.81 7.82 -8.05
CA GLY A 34 2.64 9.24 -7.78
C GLY A 34 3.77 9.81 -6.92
N LEU A 35 4.12 9.17 -5.80
CA LEU A 35 5.19 9.66 -4.91
C LEU A 35 6.48 9.97 -5.68
N THR A 36 6.89 9.05 -6.57
CA THR A 36 8.12 9.17 -7.34
C THR A 36 7.98 10.26 -8.40
N SER A 37 6.89 10.21 -9.16
CA SER A 37 6.63 11.16 -10.26
C SER A 37 6.47 12.59 -9.73
N SER A 38 5.62 12.81 -8.73
CA SER A 38 5.40 14.12 -8.12
C SER A 38 6.64 14.67 -7.42
N THR A 39 7.41 13.82 -6.72
CA THR A 39 8.70 14.25 -6.15
C THR A 39 9.65 14.79 -7.22
N LEU A 40 9.74 14.11 -8.37
CA LEU A 40 10.62 14.54 -9.46
C LEU A 40 10.11 15.80 -10.16
N LEU A 41 8.79 15.94 -10.34
CA LEU A 41 8.19 17.15 -10.91
C LEU A 41 8.38 18.36 -9.99
N LEU A 42 8.15 18.20 -8.68
CA LEU A 42 8.44 19.24 -7.69
C LEU A 42 9.92 19.63 -7.69
N PHE A 43 10.82 18.63 -7.74
CA PHE A 43 12.24 18.89 -7.84
C PHE A 43 12.62 19.65 -9.12
N ALA A 44 11.91 19.40 -10.23
CA ALA A 44 12.04 20.13 -11.48
C ALA A 44 11.38 21.52 -11.46
N GLY A 45 10.81 21.95 -10.33
CA GLY A 45 10.19 23.27 -10.16
C GLY A 45 8.76 23.37 -10.69
N VAL A 46 8.09 22.25 -10.94
CA VAL A 46 6.67 22.26 -11.32
C VAL A 46 5.83 22.66 -10.12
N ALA A 47 4.83 23.52 -10.36
CA ALA A 47 3.87 23.93 -9.33
C ALA A 47 3.16 22.69 -8.72
N PRO A 48 2.96 22.62 -7.39
CA PRO A 48 2.46 21.42 -6.70
C PRO A 48 1.12 20.90 -7.26
N ALA A 49 0.15 21.80 -7.43
CA ALA A 49 -1.17 21.44 -7.95
C ALA A 49 -1.07 20.91 -9.40
N ALA A 50 -0.25 21.53 -10.25
CA ALA A 50 -0.02 21.08 -11.62
C ALA A 50 0.75 19.76 -11.71
N ALA A 51 1.71 19.54 -10.79
CA ALA A 51 2.45 18.29 -10.66
C ALA A 51 1.50 17.15 -10.27
N SER A 52 0.68 17.37 -9.23
CA SER A 52 -0.32 16.40 -8.79
C SER A 52 -1.36 16.13 -9.89
N ALA A 53 -1.93 17.16 -10.50
CA ALA A 53 -2.91 17.02 -11.58
C ALA A 53 -2.37 16.22 -12.77
N SER A 54 -1.13 16.51 -13.21
CA SER A 54 -0.49 15.80 -14.32
C SER A 54 -0.20 14.33 -14.01
N VAL A 55 0.21 14.05 -12.77
CA VAL A 55 0.49 12.68 -12.32
C VAL A 55 -0.79 11.86 -12.26
N HIS A 56 -1.84 12.37 -11.62
CA HIS A 56 -3.13 11.65 -11.53
C HIS A 56 -3.77 11.45 -12.91
N LEU A 57 -3.63 12.41 -13.83
CA LEU A 57 -4.13 12.23 -15.20
C LEU A 57 -3.37 11.12 -15.94
N ALA A 58 -2.06 11.01 -15.74
CA ALA A 58 -1.28 9.90 -16.28
C ALA A 58 -1.69 8.56 -15.62
N GLU A 59 -1.94 8.57 -14.30
CA GLU A 59 -2.35 7.41 -13.52
C GLU A 59 -3.67 6.82 -13.99
N ILE A 60 -4.60 7.59 -14.56
CA ILE A 60 -5.82 7.00 -15.17
C ILE A 60 -5.45 5.92 -16.18
N GLY A 61 -4.52 6.20 -17.08
CA GLY A 61 -4.13 5.24 -18.11
C GLY A 61 -3.22 4.13 -17.57
N THR A 62 -2.29 4.46 -16.70
CA THR A 62 -1.35 3.46 -16.18
C THR A 62 -2.02 2.49 -15.20
N THR A 63 -2.89 2.98 -14.31
CA THR A 63 -3.62 2.13 -13.35
C THR A 63 -4.75 1.33 -14.03
N LEU A 64 -5.31 1.82 -15.15
CA LEU A 64 -6.18 0.99 -16.00
C LEU A 64 -5.40 -0.20 -16.57
N ALA A 65 -4.22 0.06 -17.15
CA ALA A 65 -3.38 -0.99 -17.72
C ALA A 65 -2.87 -1.97 -16.64
N ALA A 66 -2.49 -1.46 -15.48
CA ALA A 66 -2.02 -2.24 -14.35
C ALA A 66 -3.16 -3.07 -13.74
N GLY A 67 -4.33 -2.47 -13.50
CA GLY A 67 -5.52 -3.17 -13.03
C GLY A 67 -5.98 -4.28 -13.97
N LEU A 68 -5.98 -4.04 -15.28
CA LEU A 68 -6.27 -5.08 -16.28
C LEU A 68 -5.25 -6.23 -16.22
N SER A 69 -3.97 -5.90 -16.07
CA SER A 69 -2.89 -6.88 -15.95
C SER A 69 -3.02 -7.70 -14.66
N HIS A 70 -3.23 -7.06 -13.52
CA HIS A 70 -3.46 -7.72 -12.23
C HIS A 70 -4.70 -8.61 -12.27
N TRP A 71 -5.79 -8.15 -12.87
CA TRP A 71 -6.99 -8.96 -13.05
C TRP A 71 -6.68 -10.22 -13.87
N ARG A 72 -5.96 -10.08 -14.99
CA ARG A 72 -5.58 -11.20 -15.85
C ARG A 72 -4.68 -12.22 -15.14
N PHE A 73 -3.85 -11.76 -14.20
CA PHE A 73 -3.02 -12.62 -13.34
C PHE A 73 -3.73 -13.18 -12.09
N GLY A 74 -5.02 -12.88 -11.89
CA GLY A 74 -5.81 -13.35 -10.75
C GLY A 74 -5.43 -12.68 -9.42
N ASN A 75 -4.83 -11.49 -9.50
CA ASN A 75 -4.36 -10.70 -8.37
C ASN A 75 -5.44 -9.74 -7.82
N VAL A 76 -6.68 -9.78 -8.30
CA VAL A 76 -7.72 -8.80 -7.90
C VAL A 76 -8.81 -9.46 -7.05
N ASP A 77 -9.04 -8.90 -5.86
CA ASP A 77 -10.25 -9.09 -5.07
C ASP A 77 -11.22 -7.93 -5.32
N TRP A 78 -12.26 -8.18 -6.11
CA TRP A 78 -13.27 -7.19 -6.50
C TRP A 78 -14.11 -6.66 -5.33
N ARG A 79 -14.24 -7.42 -4.25
CA ARG A 79 -14.98 -6.94 -3.06
C ARG A 79 -14.19 -5.88 -2.33
N VAL A 80 -12.86 -6.00 -2.30
CA VAL A 80 -11.98 -4.95 -1.77
C VAL A 80 -12.03 -3.73 -2.67
N VAL A 81 -11.84 -3.90 -3.99
CA VAL A 81 -11.89 -2.81 -4.97
C VAL A 81 -13.15 -1.97 -4.78
N ALA A 82 -14.33 -2.60 -4.83
CA ALA A 82 -15.61 -1.88 -4.71
C ALA A 82 -15.77 -1.11 -3.38
N ARG A 83 -15.23 -1.64 -2.28
CA ARG A 83 -15.39 -1.06 -0.93
C ARG A 83 -14.38 0.04 -0.62
N ILE A 84 -13.23 0.07 -1.29
CA ILE A 84 -12.18 1.07 -1.06
C ILE A 84 -12.18 2.16 -2.14
N ALA A 85 -12.50 1.82 -3.39
CA ALA A 85 -12.45 2.73 -4.52
C ALA A 85 -13.43 3.90 -4.40
N VAL A 86 -14.69 3.65 -4.00
CA VAL A 86 -15.70 4.72 -3.90
C VAL A 86 -15.35 5.73 -2.80
N PRO A 87 -15.07 5.31 -1.55
CA PRO A 87 -14.59 6.24 -0.53
C PRO A 87 -13.28 6.92 -0.93
N GLY A 88 -12.38 6.18 -1.58
CA GLY A 88 -11.14 6.70 -2.15
C GLY A 88 -11.35 7.82 -3.15
N ALA A 89 -12.25 7.65 -4.10
CA ALA A 89 -12.60 8.66 -5.08
C ALA A 89 -13.17 9.92 -4.43
N VAL A 90 -14.04 9.78 -3.42
CA VAL A 90 -14.54 10.93 -2.65
C VAL A 90 -13.40 11.67 -1.97
N GLY A 91 -12.48 10.93 -1.33
CA GLY A 91 -11.30 11.50 -0.68
C GLY A 91 -10.39 12.22 -1.66
N ALA A 92 -10.09 11.59 -2.79
CA ALA A 92 -9.24 12.13 -3.85
C ALA A 92 -9.84 13.37 -4.50
N PHE A 93 -11.14 13.38 -4.78
CA PHE A 93 -11.83 14.56 -5.27
C PHE A 93 -11.74 15.72 -4.26
N ALA A 94 -11.98 15.45 -2.98
CA ALA A 94 -11.87 16.45 -1.92
C ALA A 94 -10.42 16.96 -1.78
N GLY A 95 -9.44 16.06 -1.85
CA GLY A 95 -8.01 16.41 -1.79
C GLY A 95 -7.56 17.24 -2.99
N ALA A 96 -8.02 16.90 -4.20
CA ALA A 96 -7.72 17.67 -5.41
C ALA A 96 -8.36 19.07 -5.35
N THR A 97 -9.60 19.16 -4.86
CA THR A 97 -10.28 20.43 -4.63
C THR A 97 -9.53 21.28 -3.60
N PHE A 98 -9.10 20.67 -2.48
CA PHE A 98 -8.32 21.35 -1.45
C PHE A 98 -6.98 21.86 -1.99
N LEU A 99 -6.21 21.00 -2.67
CA LEU A 99 -4.90 21.37 -3.22
C LEU A 99 -5.03 22.47 -4.30
N SER A 100 -6.12 22.45 -5.08
CA SER A 100 -6.39 23.48 -6.09
C SER A 100 -6.78 24.83 -5.49
N ALA A 101 -7.33 24.84 -4.27
CA ALA A 101 -7.81 26.04 -3.60
C ALA A 101 -6.72 26.77 -2.78
N ILE A 102 -5.60 26.11 -2.47
CA ILE A 102 -4.50 26.73 -1.72
C ILE A 102 -3.51 27.41 -2.64
N SER A 103 -2.86 28.48 -2.15
CA SER A 103 -1.86 29.20 -2.96
C SER A 103 -0.66 28.33 -3.29
N THR A 104 0.03 28.62 -4.39
CA THR A 104 1.21 27.85 -4.83
C THR A 104 2.33 27.88 -3.79
N GLU A 105 2.49 29.01 -3.11
CA GLU A 105 3.50 29.24 -2.07
C GLU A 105 3.24 28.35 -0.85
N ALA A 106 1.97 28.19 -0.45
CA ALA A 106 1.60 27.29 0.62
C ALA A 106 1.65 25.83 0.16
N ALA A 107 1.18 25.52 -1.05
CA ALA A 107 1.07 24.15 -1.55
C ALA A 107 2.41 23.41 -1.59
N ALA A 108 3.52 24.12 -1.88
CA ALA A 108 4.83 23.49 -2.04
C ALA A 108 5.35 22.84 -0.73
N PRO A 109 5.46 23.56 0.40
CA PRO A 109 5.85 22.94 1.67
C PRO A 109 4.82 21.93 2.18
N TRP A 110 3.52 22.14 1.94
CA TRP A 110 2.47 21.17 2.31
C TRP A 110 2.66 19.83 1.60
N MET A 111 2.75 19.84 0.27
CA MET A 111 2.94 18.63 -0.53
C MET A 111 4.28 17.97 -0.21
N ALA A 112 5.36 18.74 -0.08
CA ALA A 112 6.68 18.23 0.30
C ALA A 112 6.67 17.59 1.70
N ALA A 113 5.91 18.11 2.66
CA ALA A 113 5.77 17.54 3.99
C ALA A 113 5.06 16.19 3.96
N ILE A 114 4.00 16.07 3.16
CA ILE A 114 3.28 14.80 2.94
C ILE A 114 4.22 13.78 2.28
N LEU A 115 4.88 14.14 1.18
CA LEU A 115 5.82 13.27 0.48
C LEU A 115 6.98 12.85 1.37
N PHE A 116 7.58 13.77 2.12
CA PHE A 116 8.65 13.47 3.08
C PHE A 116 8.17 12.50 4.15
N SER A 117 6.99 12.74 4.73
CA SER A 117 6.41 11.89 5.79
C SER A 117 6.10 10.50 5.28
N LEU A 118 5.54 10.38 4.07
CA LEU A 118 5.30 9.10 3.42
C LEU A 118 6.61 8.39 3.11
N GLY A 119 7.61 9.08 2.54
CA GLY A 119 8.94 8.51 2.28
C GLY A 119 9.64 8.02 3.56
N ALA A 120 9.55 8.78 4.65
CA ALA A 120 10.08 8.39 5.95
C ALA A 120 9.33 7.18 6.52
N TYR A 121 8.01 7.15 6.38
CA TYR A 121 7.21 5.99 6.70
C TYR A 121 7.64 4.76 5.89
N LEU A 122 7.90 4.89 4.58
CA LEU A 122 8.41 3.78 3.76
C LEU A 122 9.76 3.26 4.26
N LEU A 123 10.71 4.14 4.59
CA LEU A 123 12.00 3.76 5.17
C LEU A 123 11.83 2.93 6.44
N VAL A 124 10.99 3.38 7.36
CA VAL A 124 10.72 2.66 8.62
C VAL A 124 9.97 1.35 8.35
N ARG A 125 8.98 1.38 7.46
CA ARG A 125 8.11 0.25 7.14
C ARG A 125 8.88 -0.91 6.53
N PHE A 126 9.81 -0.61 5.61
CA PHE A 126 10.56 -1.60 4.84
C PHE A 126 11.91 -1.98 5.45
N SER A 127 12.42 -1.21 6.42
CA SER A 127 13.54 -1.63 7.27
C SER A 127 13.15 -2.67 8.33
N ARG A 128 11.84 -2.88 8.54
CA ARG A 128 11.30 -3.85 9.52
C ARG A 128 10.70 -5.08 8.81
N PRO A 129 10.86 -6.28 9.39
CA PRO A 129 10.27 -7.49 8.81
C PRO A 129 8.73 -7.42 8.86
N LEU A 130 8.09 -7.92 7.80
CA LEU A 130 6.64 -8.13 7.77
C LEU A 130 6.27 -9.21 8.78
N ARG A 131 5.58 -8.85 9.86
CA ARG A 131 4.92 -9.82 10.74
C ARG A 131 3.61 -10.24 10.07
N ALA A 132 3.65 -11.34 9.33
CA ALA A 132 2.47 -11.92 8.71
C ALA A 132 1.74 -12.81 9.74
N ASN A 133 0.88 -12.21 10.56
CA ASN A 133 -0.14 -13.00 11.24
C ASN A 133 -1.32 -13.14 10.30
N ARG A 134 -1.53 -14.35 9.76
CA ARG A 134 -2.69 -14.65 8.92
C ARG A 134 -3.94 -14.53 9.79
N ALA A 135 -4.75 -13.52 9.53
CA ALA A 135 -6.02 -13.32 10.23
C ALA A 135 -7.15 -13.94 9.40
N ALA A 136 -8.01 -14.72 10.04
CA ALA A 136 -9.17 -15.30 9.37
C ALA A 136 -10.26 -14.25 9.10
N GLY A 137 -10.94 -14.38 7.96
CA GLY A 137 -12.11 -13.57 7.56
C GLY A 137 -11.78 -12.36 6.67
N GLY A 138 -12.76 -11.94 5.87
CA GLY A 138 -12.58 -10.87 4.87
C GLY A 138 -12.46 -9.45 5.44
N LEU A 139 -11.99 -8.52 4.59
CA LEU A 139 -11.90 -7.10 4.91
C LEU A 139 -13.30 -6.45 4.90
N ARG A 140 -13.68 -5.84 6.03
CA ARG A 140 -15.00 -5.21 6.22
C ARG A 140 -15.02 -3.78 5.72
N THR A 141 -16.18 -3.31 5.25
CA THR A 141 -16.37 -1.92 4.77
C THR A 141 -16.01 -0.88 5.83
N ARG A 142 -16.31 -1.11 7.12
CA ARG A 142 -15.94 -0.20 8.21
C ARG A 142 -14.43 0.04 8.38
N PHE A 143 -13.60 -0.83 7.81
CA PHE A 143 -12.15 -0.64 7.77
C PHE A 143 -11.72 -0.02 6.43
N LEU A 144 -12.26 -0.54 5.32
CA LEU A 144 -11.88 -0.11 3.97
C LEU A 144 -12.36 1.30 3.63
N ALA A 145 -13.55 1.70 4.08
CA ALA A 145 -14.12 3.01 3.74
C ALA A 145 -13.35 4.20 4.34
N PRO A 146 -13.09 4.27 5.66
CA PRO A 146 -12.29 5.36 6.21
C PRO A 146 -10.85 5.33 5.69
N LEU A 147 -10.28 4.14 5.49
CA LEU A 147 -8.96 3.98 4.90
C LEU A 147 -8.91 4.54 3.48
N GLY A 148 -9.87 4.17 2.62
CA GLY A 148 -9.97 4.66 1.25
C GLY A 148 -10.11 6.16 1.22
N LEU A 149 -11.04 6.73 2.01
CA LEU A 149 -11.25 8.17 2.11
C LEU A 149 -9.96 8.94 2.46
N VAL A 150 -9.26 8.51 3.50
CA VAL A 150 -8.00 9.14 3.93
C VAL A 150 -6.89 8.93 2.91
N ALA A 151 -6.75 7.71 2.38
CA ALA A 151 -5.75 7.39 1.37
C ALA A 151 -5.94 8.25 0.12
N GLY A 152 -7.16 8.37 -0.41
CA GLY A 152 -7.47 9.20 -1.57
C GLY A 152 -7.24 10.69 -1.31
N PHE A 153 -7.60 11.21 -0.14
CA PHE A 153 -7.31 12.61 0.20
C PHE A 153 -5.81 12.90 0.23
N ILE A 154 -5.03 12.04 0.90
CA ILE A 154 -3.57 12.13 0.93
C ILE A 154 -2.99 11.93 -0.47
N ASP A 155 -3.67 11.13 -1.31
CA ASP A 155 -3.27 10.87 -2.68
C ASP A 155 -3.21 12.14 -3.52
N ALA A 156 -4.34 12.84 -3.62
CA ALA A 156 -4.43 14.06 -4.40
C ALA A 156 -3.61 15.21 -3.79
N THR A 157 -3.59 15.36 -2.47
CA THR A 157 -2.86 16.46 -1.79
C THR A 157 -1.35 16.25 -1.77
N GLY A 158 -0.89 15.00 -1.70
CA GLY A 158 0.53 14.62 -1.70
C GLY A 158 1.09 14.29 -3.09
N GLY A 159 0.23 14.06 -4.08
CA GLY A 159 0.63 13.61 -5.42
C GLY A 159 1.02 12.13 -5.49
N GLY A 160 0.38 11.23 -4.73
CA GLY A 160 0.71 9.78 -4.77
C GLY A 160 0.65 9.02 -3.45
N GLY A 161 -0.17 9.48 -2.51
CA GLY A 161 -0.41 8.87 -1.20
C GLY A 161 -1.22 7.57 -1.18
N TRP A 162 -1.92 7.20 -2.25
CA TRP A 162 -2.85 6.06 -2.27
C TRP A 162 -2.18 4.75 -1.83
N GLY A 163 -1.20 4.26 -2.59
CA GLY A 163 -0.51 3.01 -2.32
C GLY A 163 0.20 2.95 -0.95
N PRO A 164 1.05 3.94 -0.58
CA PRO A 164 1.73 3.99 0.72
C PRO A 164 0.79 3.94 1.94
N VAL A 165 -0.44 4.45 1.82
CA VAL A 165 -1.43 4.42 2.89
C VAL A 165 -2.24 3.12 2.84
N ALA A 166 -2.82 2.79 1.68
CA ALA A 166 -3.73 1.66 1.53
C ALA A 166 -3.01 0.30 1.59
N THR A 167 -1.95 0.11 0.81
CA THR A 167 -1.30 -1.20 0.65
C THR A 167 -0.74 -1.74 1.97
N PRO A 168 0.09 -0.99 2.72
CA PRO A 168 0.58 -1.46 4.02
C PRO A 168 -0.53 -1.73 5.03
N ALA A 169 -1.60 -0.92 5.07
CA ALA A 169 -2.72 -1.12 5.99
C ALA A 169 -3.44 -2.45 5.70
N LEU A 170 -3.66 -2.77 4.42
CA LEU A 170 -4.24 -4.04 4.01
C LEU A 170 -3.29 -5.21 4.24
N LEU A 171 -1.98 -5.05 3.98
CA LEU A 171 -0.98 -6.09 4.24
C LEU A 171 -0.86 -6.43 5.72
N VAL A 172 -0.88 -5.41 6.60
CA VAL A 172 -0.81 -5.58 8.05
C VAL A 172 -2.05 -6.30 8.59
N SER A 173 -3.21 -6.16 7.94
CA SER A 173 -4.41 -6.90 8.33
C SER A 173 -4.22 -8.42 8.26
N GLY A 174 -3.32 -8.91 7.40
CA GLY A 174 -3.04 -10.34 7.22
C GLY A 174 -4.20 -11.17 6.66
N ARG A 175 -5.27 -10.51 6.18
CA ARG A 175 -6.53 -11.15 5.71
C ARG A 175 -6.51 -11.53 4.23
N LEU A 176 -5.60 -10.94 3.45
CA LEU A 176 -5.43 -11.21 2.03
C LEU A 176 -3.97 -11.54 1.73
N GLU A 177 -3.76 -12.35 0.71
CA GLU A 177 -2.43 -12.60 0.18
C GLU A 177 -1.83 -11.31 -0.40
N PRO A 178 -0.52 -11.05 -0.24
CA PRO A 178 0.10 -9.80 -0.67
C PRO A 178 -0.18 -9.41 -2.13
N ARG A 179 -0.10 -10.38 -3.06
CA ARG A 179 -0.41 -10.14 -4.48
C ARG A 179 -1.85 -9.66 -4.70
N ARG A 180 -2.80 -10.14 -3.87
CA ARG A 180 -4.21 -9.74 -3.93
C ARG A 180 -4.45 -8.37 -3.31
N VAL A 181 -3.71 -8.02 -2.26
CA VAL A 181 -3.72 -6.65 -1.73
C VAL A 181 -3.22 -5.68 -2.80
N ILE A 182 -2.04 -5.95 -3.37
CA ILE A 182 -1.41 -5.07 -4.36
C ILE A 182 -2.31 -4.90 -5.58
N GLY A 183 -2.76 -6.00 -6.18
CA GLY A 183 -3.62 -5.92 -7.37
C GLY A 183 -4.96 -5.23 -7.10
N SER A 184 -5.59 -5.44 -5.94
CA SER A 184 -6.83 -4.73 -5.59
C SER A 184 -6.63 -3.24 -5.33
N VAL A 185 -5.53 -2.84 -4.69
CA VAL A 185 -5.24 -1.43 -4.42
C VAL A 185 -4.94 -0.69 -5.72
N ASP A 186 -4.07 -1.24 -6.56
CA ASP A 186 -3.71 -0.72 -7.89
C ASP A 186 -4.93 -0.64 -8.82
N THR A 187 -5.79 -1.68 -8.84
CA THR A 187 -7.03 -1.64 -9.63
C THR A 187 -8.02 -0.58 -9.14
N ALA A 188 -8.12 -0.38 -7.82
CA ALA A 188 -9.00 0.64 -7.25
C ALA A 188 -8.51 2.07 -7.55
N GLU A 189 -7.19 2.24 -7.73
CA GLU A 189 -6.55 3.52 -8.02
C GLU A 189 -7.06 4.14 -9.32
N PHE A 190 -7.48 3.35 -10.31
CA PHE A 190 -8.13 3.86 -11.52
C PHE A 190 -9.30 4.79 -11.23
N VAL A 191 -10.15 4.39 -10.28
CA VAL A 191 -11.33 5.18 -9.88
C VAL A 191 -10.91 6.41 -9.06
N VAL A 192 -9.86 6.27 -8.24
CA VAL A 192 -9.32 7.33 -7.38
C VAL A 192 -8.62 8.41 -8.20
N ALA A 193 -7.71 8.02 -9.10
CA ALA A 193 -7.00 8.88 -10.03
C ALA A 193 -7.97 9.59 -10.99
N GLY A 194 -9.04 8.90 -11.43
CA GLY A 194 -10.11 9.52 -12.19
C GLY A 194 -10.82 10.63 -11.42
N ALA A 195 -11.18 10.37 -10.16
CA ALA A 195 -11.83 11.38 -9.31
C ALA A 195 -10.91 12.55 -8.95
N ALA A 196 -9.63 12.29 -8.64
CA ALA A 196 -8.62 13.34 -8.46
C ALA A 196 -8.51 14.21 -9.72
N SER A 197 -8.38 13.59 -10.89
CA SER A 197 -8.26 14.29 -12.17
C SER A 197 -9.47 15.17 -12.47
N ILE A 198 -10.69 14.70 -12.17
CA ILE A 198 -11.91 15.52 -12.29
C ILE A 198 -11.85 16.69 -11.31
N GLY A 199 -11.45 16.47 -10.06
CA GLY A 199 -11.30 17.52 -9.05
C GLY A 199 -10.30 18.60 -9.48
N PHE A 200 -9.14 18.20 -10.01
CA PHE A 200 -8.14 19.13 -10.56
C PHE A 200 -8.64 19.85 -11.81
N LEU A 201 -9.38 19.17 -12.69
CA LEU A 201 -9.97 19.81 -13.86
C LEU A 201 -10.97 20.89 -13.49
N ILE A 202 -11.79 20.66 -12.47
CA ILE A 202 -12.73 21.67 -11.95
C ILE A 202 -11.97 22.81 -11.26
N GLY A 203 -10.96 22.49 -10.45
CA GLY A 203 -10.23 23.47 -9.63
C GLY A 203 -9.23 24.32 -10.41
N LEU A 204 -8.57 23.76 -11.43
CA LEU A 204 -7.47 24.40 -12.16
C LEU A 204 -7.76 24.63 -13.65
N GLY A 205 -8.83 24.02 -14.19
CA GLY A 205 -9.07 23.99 -15.64
C GLY A 205 -8.06 23.10 -16.38
N THR A 206 -8.07 23.19 -17.72
CA THR A 206 -7.16 22.41 -18.58
C THR A 206 -5.71 22.87 -18.48
N GLU A 207 -5.47 24.13 -18.08
CA GLU A 207 -4.13 24.70 -17.92
C GLU A 207 -3.35 24.10 -16.74
N GLY A 208 -4.05 23.49 -15.78
CA GLY A 208 -3.44 22.76 -14.67
C GLY A 208 -2.68 21.49 -15.10
N PHE A 209 -2.89 21.00 -16.32
CA PHE A 209 -2.31 19.75 -16.80
C PHE A 209 -1.16 20.00 -17.77
N LEU A 210 0.02 19.45 -17.44
CA LEU A 210 1.20 19.50 -18.30
C LEU A 210 1.16 18.34 -19.30
N LEU A 211 0.35 18.46 -20.35
CA LEU A 211 0.03 17.33 -21.24
C LEU A 211 1.25 16.58 -21.80
N SER A 212 2.35 17.25 -22.13
CA SER A 212 3.57 16.57 -22.58
C SER A 212 4.20 15.70 -21.48
N THR A 213 4.15 16.16 -20.23
CA THR A 213 4.57 15.39 -19.05
C THR A 213 3.65 14.19 -18.83
N VAL A 214 2.33 14.41 -18.91
CA VAL A 214 1.30 13.36 -18.79
C VAL A 214 1.56 12.25 -19.79
N LEU A 215 1.69 12.60 -21.07
CA LEU A 215 1.91 11.63 -22.15
C LEU A 215 3.25 10.89 -22.00
N ALA A 216 4.32 11.56 -21.57
CA ALA A 216 5.60 10.91 -21.34
C ALA A 216 5.52 9.90 -20.20
N LEU A 217 4.99 10.30 -19.04
CA LEU A 217 4.81 9.43 -17.88
C LEU A 217 3.91 8.23 -18.22
N LEU A 218 2.76 8.50 -18.87
CA LEU A 218 1.81 7.49 -19.34
C LEU A 218 2.48 6.48 -20.29
N ALA A 219 3.23 6.95 -21.29
CA ALA A 219 3.89 6.07 -22.25
C ALA A 219 4.87 5.09 -21.57
N GLY A 220 5.66 5.60 -20.62
CA GLY A 220 6.53 4.75 -19.81
C GLY A 220 5.76 3.75 -18.95
N GLY A 221 4.71 4.22 -18.28
CA GLY A 221 3.89 3.39 -17.39
C GLY A 221 3.13 2.29 -18.12
N LEU A 222 2.55 2.57 -19.30
CA LEU A 222 1.84 1.56 -20.09
C LEU A 222 2.72 0.37 -20.47
N VAL A 223 4.00 0.62 -20.78
CA VAL A 223 4.97 -0.44 -21.09
C VAL A 223 5.29 -1.27 -19.83
N ALA A 224 5.42 -0.60 -18.68
CA ALA A 224 5.78 -1.23 -17.42
C ALA A 224 4.65 -2.02 -16.75
N ALA A 225 3.39 -1.60 -16.90
CA ALA A 225 2.26 -2.14 -16.14
C ALA A 225 2.08 -3.68 -16.25
N PRO A 226 2.14 -4.31 -17.45
CA PRO A 226 2.02 -5.77 -17.56
C PRO A 226 3.19 -6.50 -16.90
N VAL A 227 4.41 -5.95 -17.04
CA VAL A 227 5.63 -6.51 -16.45
C VAL A 227 5.58 -6.43 -14.93
N ALA A 228 5.12 -5.29 -14.38
CA ALA A 228 4.99 -5.04 -12.96
C ALA A 228 4.01 -6.02 -12.28
N ALA A 229 2.84 -6.25 -12.90
CA ALA A 229 1.82 -7.15 -12.37
C ALA A 229 2.29 -8.61 -12.28
N TRP A 230 3.18 -9.02 -13.18
CA TRP A 230 3.86 -10.32 -13.11
C TRP A 230 4.97 -10.34 -12.04
N LEU A 231 5.77 -9.27 -11.97
CA LEU A 231 6.90 -9.12 -11.03
C LEU A 231 6.48 -9.12 -9.54
N VAL A 232 5.21 -8.83 -9.23
CA VAL A 232 4.64 -8.86 -7.87
C VAL A 232 4.96 -10.15 -7.10
N ARG A 233 5.20 -11.26 -7.82
CA ARG A 233 5.48 -12.59 -7.24
C ARG A 233 6.96 -12.82 -6.92
N ILE A 234 7.85 -11.99 -7.46
CA ILE A 234 9.30 -12.25 -7.52
C ILE A 234 10.07 -11.16 -6.77
N VAL A 235 9.62 -9.92 -6.85
CA VAL A 235 10.40 -8.75 -6.42
C VAL A 235 10.43 -8.62 -4.89
N PRO A 236 11.63 -8.44 -4.29
CA PRO A 236 11.76 -8.20 -2.86
C PRO A 236 11.37 -6.76 -2.51
N ALA A 237 10.12 -6.57 -2.10
CA ALA A 237 9.54 -5.28 -1.71
C ALA A 237 10.37 -4.46 -0.71
N GLN A 238 11.11 -5.13 0.20
CA GLN A 238 11.88 -4.46 1.25
C GLN A 238 12.97 -3.53 0.71
N LEU A 239 13.70 -3.94 -0.33
CA LEU A 239 14.79 -3.13 -0.85
C LEU A 239 14.29 -1.95 -1.67
N LEU A 240 13.30 -2.20 -2.54
CA LEU A 240 12.72 -1.13 -3.37
C LEU A 240 12.09 -0.04 -2.50
N GLY A 241 11.29 -0.43 -1.50
CA GLY A 241 10.66 0.53 -0.61
C GLY A 241 11.66 1.36 0.21
N ALA A 242 12.78 0.78 0.65
CA ALA A 242 13.83 1.51 1.34
C ALA A 242 14.61 2.46 0.41
N VAL A 243 14.89 2.06 -0.83
CA VAL A 243 15.53 2.94 -1.83
C VAL A 243 14.62 4.12 -2.15
N ILE A 244 13.36 3.86 -2.47
CA ILE A 244 12.39 4.87 -2.91
C ILE A 244 12.06 5.83 -1.77
N GLY A 245 11.82 5.30 -0.56
CA GLY A 245 11.59 6.12 0.62
C GLY A 245 12.74 7.10 0.89
N GLY A 246 13.98 6.65 0.73
CA GLY A 246 15.16 7.51 0.91
C GLY A 246 15.28 8.59 -0.17
N VAL A 247 15.08 8.24 -1.44
CA VAL A 247 15.06 9.24 -2.53
C VAL A 247 13.98 10.29 -2.28
N ILE A 248 12.77 9.88 -1.91
CA ILE A 248 11.67 10.82 -1.61
C ILE A 248 12.02 11.73 -0.44
N VAL A 249 12.52 11.17 0.67
CA VAL A 249 12.91 11.92 1.87
C VAL A 249 13.98 12.95 1.54
N LEU A 250 15.06 12.54 0.87
CA LEU A 250 16.15 13.46 0.53
C LEU A 250 15.71 14.56 -0.43
N THR A 251 14.89 14.22 -1.42
CA THR A 251 14.46 15.18 -2.43
C THR A 251 13.50 16.23 -1.84
N ASN A 252 12.56 15.79 -1.01
CA ASN A 252 11.57 16.69 -0.40
C ASN A 252 12.13 17.46 0.81
N ALA A 253 13.16 16.94 1.50
CA ALA A 253 13.87 17.68 2.54
C ALA A 253 14.37 19.03 2.04
N ARG A 254 14.81 19.13 0.77
CA ARG A 254 15.24 20.40 0.17
C ARG A 254 14.17 21.48 0.22
N ILE A 255 12.93 21.11 -0.10
CA ILE A 255 11.80 22.04 -0.16
C ILE A 255 11.45 22.50 1.26
N LEU A 256 11.41 21.57 2.21
CA LEU A 256 11.12 21.86 3.61
C LEU A 256 12.19 22.72 4.29
N LEU A 257 13.47 22.43 4.05
CA LEU A 257 14.60 23.21 4.58
C LEU A 257 14.58 24.66 4.07
N ARG A 258 14.24 24.85 2.79
CA ARG A 258 14.07 26.19 2.19
C ARG A 258 12.88 26.93 2.76
N ALA A 259 11.75 26.24 2.94
CA ALA A 259 10.55 26.83 3.52
C ALA A 259 10.73 27.23 5.00
N GLY A 260 11.54 26.48 5.75
CA GLY A 260 11.92 26.82 7.12
C GLY A 260 13.08 27.82 7.24
N GLU A 261 13.52 28.42 6.13
CA GLU A 261 14.61 29.40 6.06
C GLU A 261 15.92 28.94 6.74
N LEU A 262 16.16 27.62 6.76
CA LEU A 262 17.34 27.04 7.39
C LEU A 262 18.59 27.34 6.56
N THR A 263 19.51 28.12 7.14
CA THR A 263 20.77 28.54 6.51
C THR A 263 22.00 28.06 7.31
N GLY A 264 23.20 28.31 6.78
CA GLY A 264 24.46 27.92 7.43
C GLY A 264 24.70 26.40 7.43
N PRO A 265 25.24 25.80 8.51
CA PRO A 265 25.57 24.37 8.54
C PRO A 265 24.35 23.45 8.73
N ALA A 266 23.20 23.99 9.13
CA ALA A 266 22.02 23.21 9.48
C ALA A 266 21.50 22.30 8.34
N PRO A 267 21.34 22.77 7.08
CA PRO A 267 20.98 21.90 5.97
C PRO A 267 21.93 20.72 5.80
N THR A 268 23.24 20.94 5.90
CA THR A 268 24.26 19.89 5.77
C THR A 268 24.13 18.85 6.87
N LEU A 269 23.90 19.27 8.11
CA LEU A 269 23.69 18.35 9.23
C LEU A 269 22.41 17.53 9.03
N VAL A 270 21.31 18.15 8.59
CA VAL A 270 20.06 17.44 8.27
C VAL A 270 20.28 16.41 7.18
N TYR A 271 20.93 16.76 6.06
CA TYR A 271 21.26 15.80 5.01
C TYR A 271 22.20 14.68 5.49
N GLY A 272 23.13 14.98 6.39
CA GLY A 272 23.98 13.98 7.04
C GLY A 272 23.16 12.96 7.85
N VAL A 273 22.26 13.44 8.70
CA VAL A 273 21.35 12.58 9.48
C VAL A 273 20.43 11.76 8.58
N LEU A 274 19.82 12.38 7.57
CA LEU A 274 18.94 11.68 6.62
C LEU A 274 19.72 10.62 5.81
N GLY A 275 20.96 10.93 5.39
CA GLY A 275 21.84 10.00 4.69
C GLY A 275 22.21 8.79 5.54
N VAL A 276 22.61 9.01 6.81
CA VAL A 276 22.88 7.92 7.77
C VAL A 276 21.62 7.10 8.03
N GLY A 277 20.47 7.75 8.20
CA GLY A 277 19.18 7.09 8.38
C GLY A 277 18.81 6.21 7.17
N TRP A 278 19.04 6.70 5.95
CA TRP A 278 18.80 5.94 4.73
C TRP A 278 19.73 4.74 4.60
N LEU A 279 21.03 4.91 4.80
CA LEU A 279 21.99 3.80 4.79
C LEU A 279 21.64 2.74 5.84
N THR A 280 21.24 3.17 7.03
CA THR A 280 20.78 2.28 8.10
C THR A 280 19.53 1.50 7.65
N ALA A 281 18.55 2.18 7.06
CA ALA A 281 17.35 1.53 6.55
C ALA A 281 17.66 0.51 5.44
N LEU A 282 18.59 0.81 4.53
CA LEU A 282 19.04 -0.12 3.48
C LEU A 282 19.71 -1.37 4.06
N VAL A 283 20.60 -1.19 5.04
CA VAL A 283 21.26 -2.31 5.74
C VAL A 283 20.23 -3.17 6.46
N LEU A 284 19.28 -2.55 7.17
CA LEU A 284 18.20 -3.24 7.88
C LEU A 284 17.25 -3.97 6.93
N ALA A 285 16.87 -3.35 5.81
CA ALA A 285 16.05 -3.95 4.76
C ALA A 285 16.76 -5.16 4.14
N GLY A 286 18.06 -5.06 3.85
CA GLY A 286 18.88 -6.17 3.37
C GLY A 286 18.97 -7.33 4.39
N ARG A 287 19.16 -7.01 5.67
CA ARG A 287 19.12 -8.01 6.77
C ARG A 287 17.75 -8.65 6.92
N ALA A 288 16.66 -7.88 6.82
CA ALA A 288 15.29 -8.38 6.88
C ALA A 288 14.99 -9.31 5.71
N LEU A 289 15.42 -8.95 4.49
CA LEU A 289 15.26 -9.78 3.30
C LEU A 289 16.04 -11.09 3.42
N ARG A 290 17.31 -11.05 3.86
CA ARG A 290 18.11 -12.27 4.08
C ARG A 290 17.47 -13.20 5.12
N ARG A 291 17.00 -12.65 6.24
CA ARG A 291 16.28 -13.43 7.27
C ARG A 291 15.00 -14.05 6.73
N ALA A 292 14.22 -13.31 5.94
CA ALA A 292 12.99 -13.83 5.33
C ALA A 292 13.28 -14.97 4.34
N ARG A 293 14.34 -14.83 3.52
CA ARG A 293 14.78 -15.90 2.60
C ARG A 293 15.26 -17.15 3.34
N HIS A 294 16.07 -16.97 4.39
CA HIS A 294 16.54 -18.08 5.22
C HIS A 294 15.38 -18.81 5.90
N ALA A 295 14.43 -18.07 6.49
CA ALA A 295 13.26 -18.68 7.13
C ALA A 295 12.40 -19.49 6.14
N ARG A 296 12.26 -19.02 4.89
CA ARG A 296 11.59 -19.77 3.82
C ARG A 296 12.33 -21.04 3.45
N ALA A 297 13.65 -20.95 3.25
CA ALA A 297 14.48 -22.12 2.92
C ALA A 297 14.44 -23.19 4.02
N VAL A 298 14.48 -22.78 5.30
CA VAL A 298 14.34 -23.70 6.44
C VAL A 298 12.95 -24.35 6.47
N ALA A 299 11.89 -23.58 6.22
CA ALA A 299 10.52 -24.12 6.18
C ALA A 299 10.32 -25.11 5.01
N GLU A 300 10.87 -24.80 3.83
CA GLU A 300 10.84 -25.69 2.66
C GLU A 300 11.64 -26.97 2.91
N ALA A 301 12.82 -26.87 3.52
CA ALA A 301 13.62 -28.03 3.92
C ALA A 301 12.88 -28.91 4.96
N ALA A 302 12.21 -28.29 5.94
CA ALA A 302 11.41 -29.01 6.94
C ALA A 302 10.19 -29.73 6.32
N LEU A 303 9.53 -29.11 5.34
CA LEU A 303 8.43 -29.75 4.58
C LEU A 303 8.95 -30.89 3.69
N ALA A 304 10.13 -30.74 3.09
CA ALA A 304 10.76 -31.76 2.25
C ALA A 304 11.30 -32.96 3.04
N ALA A 305 11.69 -32.76 4.31
CA ALA A 305 12.18 -33.83 5.19
C ALA A 305 11.08 -34.84 5.58
N GLY A 306 9.80 -34.54 5.35
CA GLY A 306 8.66 -35.38 5.70
C GLY A 306 8.49 -35.55 7.23
N PRO A 307 7.35 -36.09 7.72
CA PRO A 307 7.25 -36.47 9.12
C PRO A 307 8.26 -37.60 9.36
N SER A 308 9.33 -37.31 10.11
CA SER A 308 10.23 -38.34 10.63
C SER A 308 9.37 -39.43 11.27
N SER A 309 9.48 -40.67 10.76
CA SER A 309 8.86 -41.84 11.38
C SER A 309 9.12 -41.79 12.89
N PRO A 310 8.09 -42.01 13.73
CA PRO A 310 8.31 -41.99 15.16
C PRO A 310 9.41 -43.01 15.46
N VAL A 311 10.49 -42.52 16.08
CA VAL A 311 11.55 -43.35 16.65
C VAL A 311 10.86 -44.49 17.38
N ALA A 312 11.11 -45.73 16.91
CA ALA A 312 10.57 -46.92 17.53
C ALA A 312 10.94 -46.90 19.01
N VAL A 313 9.93 -46.73 19.86
CA VAL A 313 10.07 -46.94 21.30
C VAL A 313 10.56 -48.40 21.46
N PRO A 314 11.72 -48.64 22.08
CA PRO A 314 12.17 -50.02 22.29
C PRO A 314 11.12 -50.73 23.15
N ALA A 315 10.62 -51.86 22.64
CA ALA A 315 9.65 -52.69 23.33
C ALA A 315 10.19 -53.08 24.71
N SER A 316 9.46 -52.73 25.76
CA SER A 316 9.71 -53.21 27.11
C SER A 316 9.49 -54.73 27.17
N PRO A 317 10.35 -55.53 27.81
CA PRO A 317 10.20 -56.97 27.84
C PRO A 317 9.05 -57.40 28.74
N ALA A 318 8.43 -58.51 28.36
CA ALA A 318 7.24 -59.12 28.92
C ALA A 318 7.26 -59.30 30.44
N ALA A 319 6.14 -58.97 31.09
CA ALA A 319 5.76 -59.52 32.40
C ALA A 319 4.63 -60.55 32.18
N GLY A 320 4.83 -61.75 32.74
CA GLY A 320 3.99 -62.93 32.56
C GLY A 320 2.61 -62.89 33.26
N PRO A 321 1.85 -64.00 33.18
CA PRO A 321 0.42 -64.00 33.45
C PRO A 321 0.10 -64.24 34.92
N SER A 322 -0.86 -63.50 35.48
CA SER A 322 -1.55 -63.88 36.71
C SER A 322 -3.05 -63.58 36.61
N SER A 323 -3.78 -64.70 36.68
CA SER A 323 -5.20 -65.07 36.78
C SER A 323 -6.27 -64.06 37.24
N PRO A 324 -7.57 -64.37 36.95
CA PRO A 324 -8.70 -63.47 37.11
C PRO A 324 -9.37 -63.59 38.48
N VAL A 325 -9.94 -62.50 39.00
CA VAL A 325 -10.96 -62.53 40.06
C VAL A 325 -12.16 -61.70 39.59
N ALA A 326 -13.33 -62.29 39.79
CA ALA A 326 -14.60 -61.86 39.23
C ALA A 326 -15.53 -61.28 40.31
N VAL A 327 -16.47 -60.45 39.82
CA VAL A 327 -17.83 -60.15 40.32
C VAL A 327 -18.01 -59.32 41.60
N SER A 328 -18.63 -58.14 41.44
CA SER A 328 -19.89 -57.79 42.12
C SER A 328 -20.58 -56.63 41.39
N ALA A 329 -21.88 -56.79 41.15
CA ALA A 329 -22.72 -55.97 40.29
C ALA A 329 -23.60 -54.95 41.05
N SER A 330 -23.73 -53.73 40.48
CA SER A 330 -24.93 -52.87 40.32
C SER A 330 -25.72 -52.35 41.56
N PRO A 331 -26.68 -51.39 41.44
CA PRO A 331 -27.14 -50.62 40.24
C PRO A 331 -27.49 -49.11 40.42
N ALA A 332 -27.83 -48.48 39.28
CA ALA A 332 -28.78 -47.35 39.05
C ALA A 332 -28.39 -45.92 39.52
N ALA A 333 -28.77 -44.79 38.91
CA ALA A 333 -29.83 -44.45 37.95
C ALA A 333 -29.45 -43.17 37.14
N ALA A 334 -29.70 -43.15 35.83
CA ALA A 334 -30.71 -42.34 35.12
C ALA A 334 -30.42 -40.83 34.93
N ALA A 335 -30.21 -40.45 33.66
CA ALA A 335 -30.44 -39.11 33.13
C ALA A 335 -31.94 -38.88 32.85
N PRO A 336 -32.39 -37.62 32.71
CA PRO A 336 -32.88 -37.23 31.38
C PRO A 336 -32.54 -35.79 30.96
N ALA A 337 -32.88 -35.55 29.69
CA ALA A 337 -32.53 -34.47 28.77
C ALA A 337 -33.42 -33.19 28.91
N PRO A 338 -33.28 -32.15 28.04
CA PRO A 338 -33.71 -30.78 28.28
C PRO A 338 -35.13 -30.46 27.81
N SER A 339 -35.77 -29.45 28.41
CA SER A 339 -37.08 -28.91 27.99
C SER A 339 -36.98 -27.49 27.43
N ALA A 340 -37.79 -27.27 26.39
CA ALA A 340 -37.82 -26.09 25.54
C ALA A 340 -38.88 -25.05 25.96
N ARG A 341 -38.75 -23.85 25.37
CA ARG A 341 -39.80 -22.87 24.98
C ARG A 341 -40.65 -22.18 26.07
N GLY A 342 -40.80 -20.86 25.90
CA GLY A 342 -42.11 -20.21 26.01
C GLY A 342 -42.15 -18.81 26.63
N ALA A 343 -42.21 -17.79 25.76
CA ALA A 343 -43.10 -16.62 25.75
C ALA A 343 -43.43 -15.80 27.03
N GLY A 344 -43.39 -14.47 26.85
CA GLY A 344 -43.95 -13.42 27.73
C GLY A 344 -42.92 -12.28 27.89
N GLU A 345 -43.16 -10.99 27.69
CA GLU A 345 -44.38 -10.18 27.56
C GLU A 345 -44.05 -8.90 26.77
N ARG A 346 -45.05 -8.37 26.05
CA ARG A 346 -45.08 -6.98 25.58
C ARG A 346 -45.84 -6.15 26.62
N ALA A 347 -45.30 -5.01 27.03
CA ALA A 347 -46.06 -3.79 27.32
C ALA A 347 -45.09 -2.65 27.69
N HIS A 348 -45.12 -1.56 26.94
CA HIS A 348 -45.15 -0.18 27.47
C HIS A 348 -45.38 0.77 26.29
N GLY A 349 -46.59 1.32 26.25
CA GLY A 349 -46.92 2.53 25.49
C GLY A 349 -47.18 3.68 26.45
N LEU A 350 -46.89 4.91 26.01
CA LEU A 350 -47.46 6.23 26.37
C LEU A 350 -46.50 7.25 25.72
N ALA A 351 -46.81 7.87 24.57
CA ALA A 351 -47.84 8.88 24.23
C ALA A 351 -47.45 10.33 24.63
N ALA A 352 -47.45 11.21 23.62
CA ALA A 352 -47.74 12.67 23.59
C ALA A 352 -46.89 13.31 22.45
N VAL A 353 -47.43 13.75 21.30
CA VAL A 353 -48.40 14.83 20.99
C VAL A 353 -47.73 16.21 20.88
N GLU A 354 -48.11 16.89 19.78
CA GLU A 354 -48.03 18.34 19.43
C GLU A 354 -46.79 18.91 18.72
N GLY A 355 -47.05 19.59 17.58
CA GLY A 355 -46.15 20.50 16.88
C GLY A 355 -46.14 20.33 15.37
#